data_AF-A0A2M8LYX6-F1
#
_entry.id   AF-A0A2M8LYX6-F1
#
_cell.length_a   1.000
_cell.length_b   1.000
_cell.length_c   1.000
_cell.angle_alpha   90.00
_cell.angle_beta   90.00
_cell.angle_gamma   90.00
#
_symmetry.space_group_name_H-M   'P 1'
#
loop_
_entity.id
_entity.type
_entity.pdbx_description
1 polymer ?
#
loop_
_entity_poly.entity_id
_entity_poly.type
_entity_poly.pdbx_seq_one_letter_code
_entity_poly.pdbx_strand_id
1 'polypeptide(L)'
;MKTIDGRPHASRADLIERSGYKDATLRNLWAARETNGHPPAHKDGRTLYWDLEEWERWFADYQQRRSGVDRSGNPDEELPPADQARVLGIDVSAITHYRDNPPPGWPAPVRTEGLESGRVREYRTRRQLWAYADSAPRAGTGGRRPAAGPDPRVALAVEALAAEPGRKAGETAAALAERHGGGLSTWKRIVTEARKQA
;
A
#
# COMPACT_ATOMS: atom_id res chain seq x y z
N MET A 1 18.95 14.31 11.05
CA MET A 1 18.90 13.82 12.45
C MET A 1 19.84 14.64 13.34
N LYS A 2 19.53 14.80 14.63
CA LYS A 2 20.42 15.42 15.63
C LYS A 2 20.20 14.83 17.02
N THR A 3 21.13 15.05 17.95
CA THR A 3 20.98 14.64 19.35
C THR A 3 20.53 15.83 20.19
N ILE A 4 19.49 15.65 21.01
CA ILE A 4 18.99 16.62 22.00
C ILE A 4 18.86 15.88 23.32
N ASP A 5 19.44 16.43 24.40
CA ASP A 5 19.40 15.83 25.75
C ASP A 5 19.83 14.35 25.78
N GLY A 6 20.84 14.00 24.96
CA GLY A 6 21.36 12.64 24.84
C GLY A 6 20.48 11.67 24.03
N ARG A 7 19.37 12.15 23.45
CA ARG A 7 18.44 11.32 22.65
C ARG A 7 18.43 11.69 21.16
N PRO A 8 18.34 10.70 20.26
CA PRO A 8 18.24 10.96 18.83
C PRO A 8 16.90 11.61 18.49
N HIS A 9 16.97 12.69 17.73
CA HIS A 9 15.82 13.44 17.24
C HIS A 9 15.85 13.52 15.72
N ALA A 10 14.70 13.26 15.10
CA ALA A 10 14.51 13.23 13.66
C ALA A 10 13.75 14.46 13.18
N SER A 11 14.21 15.07 12.08
CA SER A 11 13.45 16.06 11.34
C SER A 11 12.35 15.40 10.52
N ARG A 12 11.42 16.18 9.97
CA ARG A 12 10.36 15.62 9.10
C ARG A 12 10.92 14.90 7.88
N ALA A 13 12.04 15.37 7.33
CA ALA A 13 12.72 14.71 6.22
C ALA A 13 13.25 13.33 6.62
N ASP A 14 13.87 13.23 7.80
CA ASP A 14 14.34 11.94 8.34
C ASP A 14 13.16 10.98 8.57
N LEU A 15 12.02 11.49 9.06
CA LEU A 15 10.82 10.67 9.28
C LEU A 15 10.17 10.17 7.97
N ILE A 16 10.22 10.96 6.89
CA ILE A 16 9.76 10.55 5.55
C ILE A 16 10.57 9.35 5.06
N GLU A 17 11.90 9.45 5.14
CA GLU A 17 12.80 8.38 4.71
C GLU A 17 12.56 7.09 5.49
N ARG A 18 12.38 7.20 6.81
CA ARG A 18 12.15 6.05 7.70
C ARG A 18 10.80 5.39 7.53
N SER A 19 9.75 6.19 7.41
CA SER A 19 8.37 5.67 7.39
C SER A 19 7.86 5.32 5.99
N GLY A 20 8.52 5.82 4.95
CA GLY A 20 8.03 5.77 3.57
C GLY A 20 6.79 6.64 3.32
N TYR A 21 6.35 7.43 4.31
CA TYR A 21 5.17 8.28 4.17
C TYR A 21 5.51 9.56 3.41
N LYS A 22 4.55 10.03 2.61
CA LYS A 22 4.69 11.31 1.93
C LYS A 22 4.68 12.44 2.97
N ASP A 23 5.45 13.49 2.67
CA ASP A 23 5.52 14.71 3.46
C ASP A 23 4.13 15.29 3.82
N ALA A 24 3.21 15.33 2.86
CA ALA A 24 1.83 15.77 3.09
C ALA A 24 1.11 14.93 4.17
N THR A 25 1.34 13.61 4.20
CA THR A 25 0.76 12.73 5.21
C THR A 25 1.31 13.05 6.59
N LEU A 26 2.63 13.22 6.74
CA LEU A 26 3.23 13.57 8.04
C LEU A 26 2.81 14.97 8.51
N ARG A 27 2.62 15.94 7.60
CA ARG A 27 2.05 17.25 7.95
C ARG A 27 0.63 17.12 8.50
N ASN A 28 -0.22 16.31 7.86
CA ASN A 28 -1.59 16.11 8.32
C ASN A 28 -1.63 15.42 9.68
N LEU A 29 -0.76 14.43 9.91
CA LEU A 29 -0.65 13.77 11.21
C LEU A 29 -0.21 14.75 12.31
N TRP A 30 0.75 15.62 12.03
CA TRP A 30 1.17 16.68 12.95
C TRP A 30 0.09 17.73 13.20
N ALA A 31 -0.66 18.11 12.17
CA ALA A 31 -1.78 19.05 12.30
C ALA A 31 -2.89 18.48 13.21
N ALA A 32 -3.14 17.16 13.13
CA ALA A 32 -4.11 16.44 13.94
C ALA A 32 -3.53 15.89 15.26
N ARG A 33 -2.37 16.37 15.72
CA ARG A 33 -1.67 15.82 16.91
C ARG A 33 -2.52 15.73 18.17
N GLU A 34 -3.40 16.70 18.39
CA GLU A 34 -4.28 16.77 19.55
C GLU A 34 -5.27 15.59 19.62
N THR A 35 -5.60 14.98 18.48
CA THR A 35 -6.59 13.89 18.40
C THR A 35 -5.97 12.52 18.13
N ASN A 36 -4.76 12.47 17.58
CA ASN A 36 -4.09 11.22 17.24
C ASN A 36 -2.93 10.88 18.20
N GLY A 37 -2.63 11.75 19.17
CA GLY A 37 -1.56 11.54 20.15
C GLY A 37 -0.15 11.64 19.57
N HIS A 38 0.02 12.32 18.44
CA HIS A 38 1.33 12.48 17.80
C HIS A 38 2.31 13.15 18.78
N PRO A 39 3.53 12.61 18.94
CA PRO A 39 4.52 13.12 19.88
C PRO A 39 4.83 14.60 19.67
N PRO A 40 5.12 15.33 20.75
CA PRO A 40 5.51 16.72 20.67
C PRO A 40 6.81 16.89 19.86
N ALA A 41 6.98 18.06 19.27
CA ALA A 41 8.18 18.41 18.53
C ALA A 41 9.02 19.42 19.32
N HIS A 42 10.32 19.21 19.36
CA HIS A 42 11.28 20.23 19.71
C HIS A 42 11.54 21.15 18.51
N LYS A 43 11.44 22.46 18.72
CA LYS A 43 11.71 23.47 17.69
C LYS A 43 13.14 23.99 17.82
N ASP A 44 13.92 23.85 16.76
CA ASP A 44 15.25 24.43 16.65
C ASP A 44 15.34 25.27 15.37
N GLY A 45 15.46 26.58 15.54
CA GLY A 45 15.30 27.57 14.48
C GLY A 45 13.93 27.46 13.79
N ARG A 46 13.95 27.13 12.49
CA ARG A 46 12.74 26.93 11.67
C ARG A 46 12.34 25.46 11.53
N THR A 47 13.14 24.53 12.06
CA THR A 47 12.94 23.10 11.87
C THR A 47 12.35 22.46 13.13
N LEU A 48 11.40 21.56 12.92
CA LEU A 48 10.83 20.73 13.97
C LEU A 48 11.56 19.38 14.01
N TYR A 49 11.81 18.92 15.22
CA TYR A 49 12.49 17.67 15.52
C TYR A 49 11.67 16.87 16.53
N TRP A 50 11.48 15.58 16.28
CA TRP A 50 10.78 14.66 17.19
C TRP A 50 11.77 13.71 17.81
N ASP A 51 11.60 13.38 19.09
CA ASP A 51 12.31 12.26 19.72
C ASP A 51 12.01 11.02 18.87
N LEU A 52 13.06 10.39 18.34
CA LEU A 52 12.92 9.34 17.35
C LEU A 52 12.25 8.10 17.95
N GLU A 53 12.62 7.75 19.17
CA GLU A 53 12.13 6.54 19.84
C GLU A 53 10.66 6.69 20.25
N GLU A 54 10.29 7.88 20.75
CA GLU A 54 8.90 8.22 21.02
C GLU A 54 8.05 8.22 19.74
N TRP A 55 8.58 8.80 18.65
CA TRP A 55 7.90 8.83 17.37
C TRP A 55 7.71 7.43 16.77
N GLU A 56 8.73 6.57 16.82
CA GLU A 56 8.65 5.21 16.29
C GLU A 56 7.64 4.35 17.06
N ARG A 57 7.60 4.45 18.40
CA ARG A 57 6.57 3.81 19.23
C ARG A 57 5.17 4.27 18.86
N TRP A 58 4.96 5.60 18.84
CA TRP A 58 3.65 6.16 18.47
C TRP A 58 3.25 5.73 17.06
N PHE A 59 4.18 5.75 16.11
CA PHE A 59 3.90 5.40 14.73
C PHE A 59 3.52 3.94 14.58
N ALA A 60 4.20 3.02 15.28
CA ALA A 60 3.82 1.61 15.32
C ALA A 60 2.39 1.42 15.84
N ASP A 61 2.05 2.04 16.98
CA ASP A 61 0.71 2.00 17.55
C ASP A 61 -0.35 2.62 16.62
N TYR A 62 -0.04 3.76 16.01
CA TYR A 62 -0.91 4.44 15.06
C TYR A 62 -1.24 3.53 13.87
N GLN A 63 -0.24 2.82 13.34
CA GLN A 63 -0.40 1.89 12.23
C GLN A 63 -1.22 0.67 12.65
N GLN A 64 -0.98 0.12 13.84
CA GLN A 64 -1.75 -1.00 14.37
C GLN A 64 -3.23 -0.64 14.49
N ARG A 65 -3.56 0.52 15.09
CA ARG A 65 -4.95 1.01 15.20
C ARG A 65 -5.64 1.22 13.85
N ARG A 66 -4.85 1.55 12.82
CA ARG A 66 -5.35 1.81 11.45
C ARG A 66 -5.36 0.59 10.55
N SER A 67 -4.74 -0.52 10.99
CA SER A 67 -4.63 -1.75 10.18
C SER A 67 -5.97 -2.46 9.98
N GLY A 68 -6.96 -2.20 10.83
CA GLY A 68 -8.24 -2.92 10.84
C GLY A 68 -8.13 -4.35 11.39
N VAL A 69 -6.93 -4.79 11.77
CA VAL A 69 -6.69 -6.12 12.33
C VAL A 69 -7.12 -6.13 13.79
N ASP A 70 -8.01 -7.06 14.14
CA ASP A 70 -8.40 -7.31 15.52
C ASP A 70 -7.27 -8.10 16.22
N ARG A 71 -6.62 -7.43 17.18
CA ARG A 71 -5.53 -7.98 18.00
C ARG A 71 -6.00 -8.51 19.36
N SER A 72 -7.30 -8.64 19.57
CA SER A 72 -7.88 -9.13 20.82
C SER A 72 -8.07 -10.65 20.84
N GLY A 73 -8.24 -11.19 22.04
CA GLY A 73 -8.61 -12.59 22.28
C GLY A 73 -7.45 -13.59 22.30
N ASN A 74 -7.77 -14.87 22.45
CA ASN A 74 -6.80 -15.95 22.61
C ASN A 74 -5.96 -16.14 21.32
N PRO A 75 -4.62 -16.05 21.39
CA PRO A 75 -3.73 -16.26 20.25
C PRO A 75 -3.84 -17.64 19.61
N ASP A 76 -4.15 -18.66 20.41
CA ASP A 76 -4.15 -20.07 19.98
C ASP A 76 -5.55 -20.57 19.60
N GLU A 77 -6.56 -19.70 19.58
CA GLU A 77 -7.91 -20.03 19.12
C GLU A 77 -7.93 -20.39 17.64
N GLU A 78 -8.45 -21.57 17.30
CA GLU A 78 -8.65 -22.03 15.93
C GLU A 78 -9.88 -21.38 15.29
N LEU A 79 -9.66 -20.54 14.28
CA LEU A 79 -10.72 -19.75 13.67
C LEU A 79 -11.18 -20.34 12.34
N PRO A 80 -12.50 -20.45 12.09
CA PRO A 80 -13.04 -20.74 10.77
C PRO A 80 -12.87 -19.53 9.82
N PRO A 81 -13.05 -19.69 8.49
CA PRO A 81 -12.78 -18.64 7.50
C PRO A 81 -13.46 -17.28 7.76
N ALA A 82 -14.71 -17.28 8.26
CA ALA A 82 -15.42 -16.04 8.57
C ALA A 82 -14.76 -15.25 9.71
N ASP A 83 -14.27 -15.94 10.73
CA ASP A 83 -13.61 -15.30 11.86
C ASP A 83 -12.16 -14.92 11.53
N GLN A 84 -11.49 -15.67 10.64
CA GLN A 84 -10.20 -15.25 10.06
C GLN A 84 -10.34 -13.91 9.34
N ALA A 85 -11.40 -13.73 8.55
CA ALA A 85 -11.68 -12.48 7.83
C ALA A 85 -11.90 -11.31 8.81
N ARG A 86 -12.68 -11.54 9.88
CA ARG A 86 -12.90 -10.55 10.94
C ARG A 86 -11.59 -10.15 11.63
N VAL A 87 -10.74 -11.12 11.97
CA VAL A 87 -9.44 -10.85 12.60
C VAL A 87 -8.54 -10.01 11.70
N LEU A 88 -8.54 -10.25 10.39
CA LEU A 88 -7.71 -9.50 9.45
C LEU A 88 -8.35 -8.18 8.97
N GLY A 89 -9.60 -7.90 9.33
CA GLY A 89 -10.33 -6.72 8.86
C GLY A 89 -10.60 -6.73 7.34
N ILE A 90 -10.74 -7.91 6.74
CA ILE A 90 -10.97 -8.07 5.29
C ILE A 90 -12.29 -8.80 5.01
N ASP A 91 -12.69 -8.80 3.74
CA ASP A 91 -13.89 -9.51 3.30
C ASP A 91 -13.68 -11.04 3.31
N VAL A 92 -14.73 -11.79 3.69
CA VAL A 92 -14.68 -13.26 3.76
C VAL A 92 -14.44 -13.92 2.40
N SER A 93 -14.83 -13.28 1.30
CA SER A 93 -14.53 -13.76 -0.06
C SER A 93 -13.03 -13.80 -0.34
N ALA A 94 -12.25 -12.87 0.24
CA ALA A 94 -10.79 -12.88 0.11
C ALA A 94 -10.18 -14.14 0.74
N ILE A 95 -10.63 -14.52 1.94
CA ILE A 95 -10.20 -15.76 2.61
C ILE A 95 -10.55 -16.99 1.77
N THR A 96 -11.73 -16.99 1.16
CA THR A 96 -12.17 -18.08 0.28
C THR A 96 -11.25 -18.21 -0.94
N HIS A 97 -10.86 -17.09 -1.55
CA HIS A 97 -9.90 -17.09 -2.66
C HIS A 97 -8.49 -17.53 -2.25
N TYR A 98 -8.05 -17.23 -1.03
CA TYR A 98 -6.71 -17.58 -0.54
C TYR A 98 -6.48 -19.09 -0.39
N ARG A 99 -7.55 -19.89 -0.29
CA ARG A 99 -7.45 -21.35 -0.36
C ARG A 99 -6.86 -21.80 -1.69
N ASP A 100 -7.35 -21.22 -2.79
CA ASP A 100 -6.99 -21.67 -4.14
C ASP A 100 -5.78 -20.88 -4.67
N ASN A 101 -5.63 -19.62 -4.27
CA ASN A 101 -4.55 -18.72 -4.66
C ASN A 101 -4.05 -17.92 -3.44
N PRO A 102 -3.26 -18.53 -2.56
CA PRO A 102 -2.79 -17.87 -1.35
C PRO A 102 -1.85 -16.71 -1.69
N PRO A 103 -1.98 -15.55 -1.00
CA PRO A 103 -1.00 -14.48 -1.12
C PRO A 103 0.36 -14.93 -0.55
N PRO A 104 1.46 -14.28 -0.93
CA PRO A 104 2.77 -14.56 -0.36
C PRO A 104 2.74 -14.49 1.17
N GLY A 105 3.22 -15.55 1.83
CA GLY A 105 3.27 -15.64 3.28
C GLY A 105 1.96 -16.08 3.96
N TRP A 106 0.90 -16.41 3.19
CA TRP A 106 -0.34 -16.94 3.77
C TRP A 106 -0.06 -18.23 4.58
N PRO A 107 -0.45 -18.30 5.86
CA PRO A 107 -0.09 -19.43 6.71
C PRO A 107 -0.82 -20.70 6.33
N ALA A 108 -0.18 -21.85 6.52
CA ALA A 108 -0.84 -23.15 6.42
C ALA A 108 -1.89 -23.32 7.54
N PRO A 109 -3.02 -24.01 7.29
CA PRO A 109 -4.01 -24.24 8.34
C PRO A 109 -3.49 -25.17 9.43
N VAL A 110 -3.90 -24.93 10.68
CA VAL A 110 -3.62 -25.84 11.81
C VAL A 110 -4.56 -27.03 11.83
N ARG A 111 -5.76 -26.88 11.25
CA ARG A 111 -6.75 -27.94 11.13
C ARG A 111 -7.57 -27.77 9.86
N THR A 112 -7.92 -28.88 9.25
CA THR A 112 -8.84 -28.93 8.11
C THR A 112 -10.00 -29.84 8.43
N GLU A 113 -11.21 -29.45 8.06
CA GLU A 113 -12.45 -30.19 8.29
C GLU A 113 -13.18 -30.42 6.98
N GLY A 114 -13.49 -31.68 6.66
CA GLY A 114 -14.33 -32.03 5.52
C GLY A 114 -15.80 -31.81 5.86
N LEU A 115 -16.51 -31.05 5.03
CA LEU A 115 -17.95 -30.83 5.15
C LEU A 115 -18.72 -31.86 4.33
N GLU A 116 -19.96 -32.14 4.71
CA GLU A 116 -20.88 -33.04 3.99
C GLU A 116 -21.07 -32.65 2.50
N SER A 117 -20.89 -31.37 2.18
CA SER A 117 -20.90 -30.85 0.81
C SER A 117 -19.68 -31.23 -0.05
N GLY A 118 -18.70 -31.95 0.51
CA GLY A 118 -17.42 -32.28 -0.12
C GLY A 118 -16.40 -31.13 -0.09
N ARG A 119 -16.76 -29.98 0.49
CA ARG A 119 -15.85 -28.83 0.65
C ARG A 119 -14.99 -28.99 1.89
N VAL A 120 -13.78 -28.44 1.85
CA VAL A 120 -12.87 -28.37 3.01
C VAL A 120 -12.97 -27.00 3.67
N ARG A 121 -13.05 -26.99 5.01
CA ARG A 121 -12.94 -25.80 5.84
C ARG A 121 -11.57 -25.80 6.52
N GLU A 122 -10.83 -24.71 6.33
CA GLU A 122 -9.49 -24.52 6.88
C GLU A 122 -9.53 -23.63 8.11
N TYR A 123 -8.89 -24.07 9.19
CA TYR A 123 -8.77 -23.36 10.45
C TYR A 123 -7.35 -22.85 10.63
N ARG A 124 -7.22 -21.61 11.11
CA ARG A 124 -5.96 -20.93 11.40
C ARG A 124 -6.06 -20.25 12.76
N THR A 125 -4.95 -20.14 13.47
CA THR A 125 -4.97 -19.47 14.77
C THR A 125 -4.89 -17.95 14.64
N ARG A 126 -5.36 -17.20 15.64
CA ARG A 126 -5.15 -15.74 15.71
C ARG A 126 -3.67 -15.38 15.57
N ARG A 127 -2.78 -16.13 16.23
CA ARG A 127 -1.33 -15.94 16.16
C ARG A 127 -0.80 -16.04 14.72
N GLN A 128 -1.26 -17.04 13.95
CA GLN A 128 -0.89 -17.16 12.54
C GLN A 128 -1.35 -15.96 11.71
N LEU A 129 -2.56 -15.47 11.94
CA LEU A 129 -3.12 -14.34 11.23
C LEU A 129 -2.44 -13.01 11.60
N TRP A 130 -2.10 -12.81 12.88
CA TRP A 130 -1.35 -11.63 13.32
C TRP A 130 0.07 -11.63 12.76
N ALA A 131 0.76 -12.77 12.81
CA ALA A 131 2.08 -12.90 12.20
C ALA A 131 2.03 -12.65 10.68
N TYR A 132 0.98 -13.11 10.01
CA TYR A 132 0.74 -12.78 8.61
C TYR A 132 0.51 -11.28 8.40
N ALA A 133 -0.33 -10.64 9.21
CA ALA A 133 -0.59 -9.20 9.12
C ALA A 133 0.66 -8.34 9.37
N ASP A 134 1.56 -8.80 10.26
CA ASP A 134 2.80 -8.10 10.59
C ASP A 134 3.90 -8.31 9.53
N SER A 135 3.88 -9.45 8.83
CA SER A 135 4.87 -9.79 7.80
C SER A 135 4.44 -9.41 6.37
N ALA A 136 3.14 -9.28 6.13
CA ALA A 136 2.62 -9.02 4.79
C ALA A 136 2.96 -7.59 4.34
N PRO A 137 3.56 -7.40 3.13
CA PRO A 137 3.50 -6.09 2.49
C PRO A 137 2.02 -5.77 2.27
N ARG A 138 1.53 -4.69 2.90
CA ARG A 138 0.09 -4.40 3.05
C ARG A 138 -0.71 -4.82 1.82
N ALA A 139 -1.73 -5.66 2.03
CA ALA A 139 -2.67 -6.02 0.97
C ALA A 139 -3.18 -4.72 0.30
N GLY A 140 -2.89 -4.57 -1.00
CA GLY A 140 -3.15 -3.34 -1.77
C GLY A 140 -1.90 -2.54 -2.21
N THR A 141 -0.71 -2.83 -1.68
CA THR A 141 0.55 -2.19 -2.14
C THR A 141 1.12 -2.86 -3.39
N GLY A 142 0.71 -4.10 -3.65
CA GLY A 142 0.91 -4.76 -4.94
C GLY A 142 -0.05 -4.21 -5.97
N GLY A 143 0.07 -2.91 -6.31
CA GLY A 143 -0.48 -2.45 -7.58
C GLY A 143 -0.06 -3.42 -8.68
N ARG A 144 -0.94 -3.65 -9.66
CA ARG A 144 -0.67 -4.48 -10.85
C ARG A 144 0.78 -4.23 -11.26
N ARG A 145 1.64 -5.26 -11.19
CA ARG A 145 3.03 -5.14 -11.69
C ARG A 145 2.91 -4.52 -13.08
N PRO A 146 3.49 -3.34 -13.35
CA PRO A 146 3.48 -2.79 -14.69
C PRO A 146 4.03 -3.88 -15.60
N ALA A 147 3.39 -4.07 -16.75
CA ALA A 147 3.89 -5.03 -17.74
C ALA A 147 5.39 -4.78 -17.94
N ALA A 148 6.20 -5.83 -17.89
CA ALA A 148 7.64 -5.70 -18.01
C ALA A 148 7.97 -5.23 -19.44
N GLY A 149 8.42 -3.98 -19.56
CA GLY A 149 8.86 -3.38 -20.81
C GLY A 149 8.12 -2.08 -21.18
N PRO A 150 8.69 -1.25 -22.08
CA PRO A 150 7.99 -0.12 -22.66
C PRO A 150 6.68 -0.59 -23.30
N ASP A 151 5.57 0.12 -23.06
CA ASP A 151 4.31 -0.18 -23.76
C ASP A 151 4.58 -0.06 -25.27
N PRO A 152 4.34 -1.12 -26.10
CA PRO A 152 4.63 -1.07 -27.52
C PRO A 152 3.89 0.08 -28.24
N ARG A 153 2.81 0.60 -27.62
CA ARG A 153 2.08 1.78 -28.10
C ARG A 153 2.86 3.09 -27.94
N VAL A 154 3.92 3.15 -27.13
CA VAL A 154 4.78 4.34 -27.04
C VAL A 154 5.48 4.60 -28.36
N ALA A 155 5.98 3.57 -29.05
CA ALA A 155 6.60 3.71 -30.37
C ALA A 155 5.60 4.29 -31.39
N LEU A 156 4.36 3.79 -31.40
CA LEU A 156 3.29 4.31 -32.25
C LEU A 156 2.97 5.79 -31.95
N ALA A 157 3.03 6.18 -30.68
CA ALA A 157 2.83 7.57 -30.29
C ALA A 157 4.01 8.48 -30.68
N VAL A 158 5.25 7.99 -30.62
CA VAL A 158 6.44 8.72 -31.12
C VAL A 158 6.33 8.96 -32.62
N GLU A 159 5.98 7.93 -33.40
CA GLU A 159 5.76 8.07 -34.85
C GLU A 159 4.64 9.06 -35.18
N ALA A 160 3.52 9.01 -34.44
CA ALA A 160 2.40 9.92 -34.65
C ALA A 160 2.76 11.39 -34.32
N LEU A 161 3.56 11.62 -33.28
CA LEU A 161 4.05 12.96 -32.94
C LEU A 161 5.07 13.49 -33.95
N ALA A 162 5.92 12.61 -34.51
CA ALA A 162 6.89 12.98 -35.54
C ALA A 162 6.23 13.28 -36.89
N ALA A 163 5.17 12.54 -37.24
CA ALA A 163 4.41 12.75 -38.48
C ALA A 163 3.63 14.07 -38.49
N GLU A 164 3.18 14.55 -37.32
CA GLU A 164 2.42 15.79 -37.19
C GLU A 164 2.92 16.67 -36.00
N PRO A 165 4.09 17.35 -36.12
CA PRO A 165 4.72 18.08 -35.01
C PRO A 165 3.87 19.22 -34.42
N GLY A 166 2.90 19.73 -35.17
CA GLY A 166 1.99 20.81 -34.76
C GLY A 166 0.68 20.34 -34.10
N ARG A 167 0.39 19.04 -34.11
CA ARG A 167 -0.87 18.51 -33.57
C ARG A 167 -0.87 18.49 -32.06
N LYS A 168 -2.00 18.81 -31.43
CA LYS A 168 -2.10 18.76 -29.97
C LYS A 168 -2.01 17.30 -29.49
N ALA A 169 -1.31 17.09 -28.38
CA ALA A 169 -1.17 15.78 -27.75
C ALA A 169 -2.52 15.11 -27.44
N GLY A 170 -3.54 15.89 -27.07
CA GLY A 170 -4.90 15.39 -26.82
C GLY A 170 -5.60 14.89 -28.09
N GLU A 171 -5.38 15.54 -29.22
CA GLU A 171 -5.93 15.16 -30.53
C GLU A 171 -5.20 13.94 -31.11
N THR A 172 -3.88 13.88 -30.89
CA THR A 172 -3.05 12.71 -31.24
C THR A 172 -3.50 11.49 -30.44
N ALA A 173 -3.75 11.64 -29.13
CA ALA A 173 -4.27 10.58 -28.28
C ALA A 173 -5.68 10.11 -28.70
N ALA A 174 -6.55 11.03 -29.14
CA ALA A 174 -7.88 10.68 -29.64
C ALA A 174 -7.81 9.86 -30.92
N ALA A 175 -7.01 10.30 -31.90
CA ALA A 175 -6.82 9.57 -33.15
C ALA A 175 -6.21 8.18 -32.95
N LEU A 176 -5.24 8.05 -32.04
CA LEU A 176 -4.66 6.75 -31.70
C LEU A 176 -5.66 5.82 -30.99
N ALA A 177 -6.53 6.37 -30.14
CA ALA A 177 -7.61 5.63 -29.49
C ALA A 177 -8.64 5.10 -30.50
N GLU A 178 -9.03 5.93 -31.47
CA GLU A 178 -9.95 5.53 -32.55
C GLU A 178 -9.33 4.47 -33.46
N ARG A 179 -8.05 4.62 -33.83
CA ARG A 179 -7.38 3.75 -34.81
C ARG A 179 -6.95 2.40 -34.25
N HIS A 180 -6.51 2.35 -32.99
CA HIS A 180 -5.92 1.15 -32.37
C HIS A 180 -6.75 0.60 -31.21
N GLY A 181 -7.89 1.21 -30.91
CA GLY A 181 -8.75 0.86 -29.79
C GLY A 181 -8.16 1.24 -28.43
N GLY A 182 -8.97 1.09 -27.38
CA GLY A 182 -8.59 1.45 -26.00
C GLY A 182 -9.07 2.83 -25.58
N GLY A 183 -8.97 3.11 -24.27
CA GLY A 183 -9.51 4.34 -23.69
C GLY A 183 -8.66 5.58 -23.98
N LEU A 184 -9.31 6.72 -24.24
CA LEU A 184 -8.65 8.02 -24.45
C LEU A 184 -7.68 8.40 -23.31
N SER A 185 -8.04 8.10 -22.06
CA SER A 185 -7.17 8.33 -20.90
C SER A 185 -5.88 7.52 -20.95
N THR A 186 -5.93 6.30 -21.50
CA THR A 186 -4.76 5.44 -21.70
C THR A 186 -3.84 6.02 -22.77
N TRP A 187 -4.42 6.44 -23.90
CA TRP A 187 -3.66 7.05 -24.99
C TRP A 187 -3.08 8.43 -24.63
N LYS A 188 -3.76 9.23 -23.81
CA LYS A 188 -3.20 10.48 -23.27
C LYS A 188 -1.92 10.21 -22.47
N ARG A 189 -1.94 9.20 -21.58
CA ARG A 189 -0.76 8.80 -20.81
C ARG A 189 0.38 8.32 -21.71
N ILE A 190 0.08 7.52 -22.72
CA ILE A 190 1.05 7.01 -23.70
C ILE A 190 1.69 8.15 -24.50
N VAL A 191 0.90 9.10 -25.02
CA VAL A 191 1.41 10.27 -25.75
C VAL A 191 2.25 11.18 -24.85
N THR A 192 1.85 11.38 -23.59
CA THR A 192 2.67 12.11 -22.61
C THR A 192 4.02 11.42 -22.38
N GLU A 193 4.05 10.08 -22.33
CA GLU A 193 5.29 9.33 -22.17
C GLU A 193 6.17 9.40 -23.42
N ALA A 194 5.59 9.29 -24.62
CA ALA A 194 6.30 9.46 -25.89
C ALA A 194 7.00 10.83 -26.00
N ARG A 195 6.35 11.91 -25.53
CA ARG A 195 6.93 13.26 -25.50
C ARG A 195 8.15 13.42 -24.58
N LYS A 196 8.39 12.50 -23.65
CA LYS A 196 9.60 12.52 -22.81
C LYS A 196 10.78 11.82 -23.49
N GLN A 197 10.52 11.07 -24.56
CA GLN A 197 11.53 10.31 -25.31
C GLN A 197 11.96 10.99 -26.62
N ALA A 198 11.21 12.00 -27.07
CA ALA A 198 11.52 12.87 -28.20
C ALA A 198 12.14 14.19 -27.71
#